data_AF-X1F4J1-F1
#
_entry.id   AF-X1F4J1-F1
#
_cell.length_a   1.000
_cell.length_b   1.000
_cell.length_c   1.000
_cell.angle_alpha   90.00
_cell.angle_beta   90.00
_cell.angle_gamma   90.00
#
_symmetry.space_group_name_H-M   'P 1'
#
loop_
_entity.id
_entity.type
_entity.pdbx_description
1 polymer ?
#
loop_
_entity_poly.entity_id
_entity_poly.type
_entity_poly.pdbx_seq_one_letter_code
_entity_poly.pdbx_strand_id
1 'polypeptide(L)'
;MKDFKKTTNFDEVLSVVAKHKNTLPGYFLSKNLTFLKSMLVFDPETEKAEIGSREWDLFIQYIDQRLEEVIYREQSYLTILSTTAAVSPLLGLFGTVWGLIHAFVRISERQSADIATVAPGIAEALITTLAGLAVAVPSLIMFNYCKSQVGKIDQMFTTLS
;
A
#
# COMPACT_ATOMS: atom_id res chain seq x y z
N MET A 1 5.99 -21.85 11.55
CA MET A 1 6.57 -22.10 12.91
C MET A 1 7.17 -23.48 13.28
N LYS A 2 6.67 -24.69 12.92
CA LYS A 2 7.31 -25.96 13.38
C LYS A 2 8.42 -26.52 12.49
N ASP A 3 8.43 -26.16 11.20
CA ASP A 3 9.42 -26.69 10.25
C ASP A 3 10.66 -25.80 10.07
N PHE A 4 10.61 -24.54 10.50
CA PHE A 4 11.73 -23.58 10.41
C PHE A 4 12.74 -23.71 11.57
N LYS A 5 12.36 -24.36 12.67
CA LYS A 5 13.16 -24.50 13.89
C LYS A 5 14.10 -25.71 13.92
N LYS A 6 14.17 -26.50 12.83
CA LYS A 6 14.89 -27.78 12.83
C LYS A 6 16.14 -27.85 11.95
N THR A 7 16.42 -26.84 11.14
CA THR A 7 17.45 -26.97 10.10
C THR A 7 18.52 -25.90 10.21
N THR A 8 19.46 -26.22 11.09
CA THR A 8 20.77 -25.58 11.29
C THR A 8 21.71 -25.93 10.12
N ASN A 9 21.32 -25.63 8.88
CA ASN A 9 22.23 -25.82 7.75
C ASN A 9 21.99 -24.75 6.67
N PHE A 10 23.02 -23.94 6.45
CA PHE A 10 23.04 -22.85 5.48
C PHE A 10 22.72 -23.34 4.05
N ASP A 11 23.11 -24.58 3.73
CA ASP A 11 22.79 -25.25 2.47
C ASP A 11 21.28 -25.52 2.28
N GLU A 12 20.56 -25.75 3.38
CA GLU A 12 19.13 -26.04 3.33
C GLU A 12 18.30 -24.75 3.19
N VAL A 13 18.71 -23.68 3.87
CA VAL A 13 18.18 -22.32 3.64
C VAL A 13 18.46 -21.88 2.21
N LEU A 14 19.67 -22.11 1.69
CA LEU A 14 20.01 -21.87 0.28
C LEU A 14 19.14 -22.70 -0.67
N SER A 15 18.83 -23.96 -0.34
CA SER A 15 17.96 -24.81 -1.15
C SER A 15 16.50 -24.34 -1.15
N VAL A 16 15.99 -23.85 -0.01
CA VAL A 16 14.62 -23.31 0.11
C VAL A 16 14.50 -21.97 -0.62
N VAL A 17 15.51 -21.10 -0.52
CA VAL A 17 15.62 -19.84 -1.26
C VAL A 17 15.78 -20.08 -2.76
N ALA A 18 16.59 -21.06 -3.17
CA ALA A 18 16.74 -21.44 -4.58
C ALA A 18 15.45 -22.04 -5.15
N LYS A 19 14.70 -22.81 -4.35
CA LYS A 19 13.41 -23.40 -4.72
C LYS A 19 12.27 -22.38 -4.77
N HIS A 20 12.38 -21.27 -4.04
CA HIS A 20 11.42 -20.14 -4.01
C HIS A 20 11.98 -18.85 -4.61
N LYS A 21 12.91 -18.94 -5.58
CA LYS A 21 13.51 -17.78 -6.27
C LYS A 21 12.50 -16.84 -6.93
N ASN A 22 11.30 -17.35 -7.23
CA ASN A 22 10.23 -16.62 -7.89
C ASN A 22 9.24 -15.95 -6.92
N THR A 23 9.45 -16.07 -5.60
CA THR A 23 8.64 -15.38 -4.59
C THR A 23 9.40 -14.17 -4.06
N LEU A 24 8.68 -13.08 -3.77
CA LEU A 24 9.26 -11.86 -3.20
C LEU A 24 10.12 -12.14 -1.95
N PRO A 25 9.69 -13.01 -1.01
CA PRO A 25 10.52 -13.40 0.13
C PRO A 25 11.84 -14.07 -0.26
N GLY A 26 11.87 -14.94 -1.27
CA GLY A 26 13.10 -15.55 -1.78
C GLY A 26 14.06 -14.54 -2.43
N TYR A 27 13.52 -13.54 -3.14
CA TYR A 27 14.31 -12.42 -3.66
C TYR A 27 14.84 -11.51 -2.55
N PHE A 28 14.03 -11.20 -1.53
CA PHE A 28 14.45 -10.40 -0.39
C PHE A 28 15.50 -11.11 0.46
N LEU A 29 15.35 -12.41 0.73
CA LEU A 29 16.34 -13.20 1.45
C LEU A 29 17.64 -13.31 0.67
N SER A 30 17.58 -13.58 -0.64
CA SER A 30 18.78 -13.66 -1.50
C SER A 30 19.53 -12.34 -1.66
N LYS A 31 18.83 -11.21 -1.65
CA LYS A 31 19.45 -9.88 -1.67
C LYS A 31 20.15 -9.53 -0.34
N ASN A 32 19.60 -10.01 0.78
CA ASN A 32 20.18 -9.81 2.12
C ASN A 32 21.09 -10.97 2.56
N LEU A 33 21.25 -12.02 1.75
CA LEU A 33 22.08 -13.20 2.02
C LEU A 33 23.57 -12.84 2.12
N THR A 34 24.01 -11.75 1.48
CA THR A 34 25.37 -11.19 1.64
C THR A 34 25.61 -10.70 3.07
N PHE A 35 24.58 -10.17 3.73
CA PHE A 35 24.65 -9.75 5.14
C PHE A 35 24.70 -10.97 6.07
N LEU A 36 23.87 -11.98 5.78
CA LEU A 36 23.88 -13.28 6.46
C LEU A 36 25.26 -13.95 6.38
N LYS A 37 25.89 -13.93 5.19
CA LYS A 37 27.26 -14.43 4.96
C LYS A 37 28.33 -13.65 5.73
N SER A 38 28.09 -12.38 6.03
CA SER A 38 29.03 -11.56 6.82
C SER A 38 28.89 -11.73 8.33
N MET A 39 27.73 -12.22 8.81
CA MET A 39 27.50 -12.61 10.20
C MET A 39 27.98 -14.04 10.51
N LEU A 40 28.50 -14.72 9.51
CA LEU A 40 28.79 -16.13 9.58
C LEU A 40 30.12 -16.37 10.31
N VAL A 41 30.05 -17.00 11.48
CA VAL A 41 31.22 -17.41 12.26
C VAL A 41 31.86 -18.62 11.57
N PHE A 42 33.13 -18.48 11.20
CA PHE A 42 33.91 -19.58 10.62
C PHE A 42 34.45 -20.43 11.75
N ASP A 43 33.91 -21.64 11.94
CA ASP A 43 34.44 -22.59 12.92
C ASP A 43 35.67 -23.32 12.33
N PRO A 44 36.89 -23.10 12.86
CA PRO A 44 38.11 -23.66 12.30
C PRO A 44 38.21 -25.19 12.46
N GLU A 45 37.40 -25.85 13.30
CA GLU A 45 37.45 -27.31 13.48
C GLU A 45 36.59 -28.09 12.49
N THR A 46 35.49 -27.51 11.99
CA THR A 46 34.52 -28.21 11.13
C THR A 46 34.48 -27.73 9.68
N GLU A 47 35.26 -26.69 9.34
CA GLU A 47 35.26 -26.04 8.01
C GLU A 47 33.84 -25.62 7.57
N LYS A 48 32.93 -25.47 8.54
CA LYS A 48 31.52 -25.20 8.34
C LYS A 48 31.12 -23.86 8.93
N ALA A 49 30.29 -23.23 8.15
CA ALA A 49 29.62 -22.00 8.41
C ALA A 49 28.44 -22.27 9.38
N GLU A 50 28.65 -22.15 10.69
CA GLU A 50 27.56 -22.21 11.67
C GLU A 50 27.12 -20.80 12.10
N ILE A 51 25.80 -20.58 12.12
CA ILE A 51 25.21 -19.33 12.59
C ILE A 51 24.61 -19.63 13.96
N GLY A 52 25.08 -18.94 14.99
CA GLY A 52 24.57 -19.08 16.35
C GLY A 52 23.10 -18.66 16.42
N SER A 53 22.32 -19.31 17.29
CA SER A 53 20.89 -19.01 17.46
C SER A 53 20.60 -17.52 17.72
N ARG A 54 21.51 -16.83 18.41
CA ARG A 54 21.42 -15.39 18.69
C ARG A 54 21.65 -14.51 17.45
N GLU A 55 22.53 -14.92 16.55
CA GLU A 55 22.81 -14.20 15.29
C GLU A 55 21.64 -14.36 14.31
N TRP A 56 21.01 -15.54 14.31
CA TRP A 56 19.75 -15.78 13.60
C TRP A 56 18.63 -14.86 14.08
N ASP A 57 18.42 -14.74 15.39
CA ASP A 57 17.37 -13.87 15.94
C ASP A 57 17.60 -12.40 15.56
N LEU A 58 18.86 -11.94 15.58
CA LEU A 58 19.23 -10.58 15.16
C LEU A 58 19.02 -10.37 13.66
N PHE A 59 19.31 -11.38 12.83
CA PHE A 59 19.09 -11.32 11.40
C PHE A 59 17.60 -11.24 11.04
N ILE A 60 16.76 -12.03 11.71
CA ILE A 60 15.30 -11.99 11.52
C ILE A 60 14.74 -10.62 11.96
N GLN A 61 15.14 -10.11 13.12
CA GLN A 61 14.73 -8.77 13.57
C GLN A 61 15.14 -7.67 12.59
N TYR A 62 16.36 -7.77 12.01
CA TYR A 62 16.82 -6.83 11.00
C TYR A 62 15.97 -6.88 9.73
N ILE A 63 15.63 -8.07 9.25
CA ILE A 63 14.78 -8.25 8.07
C ILE A 63 13.36 -7.74 8.34
N ASP A 64 12.78 -8.02 9.50
CA ASP A 64 11.44 -7.57 9.86
C ASP A 64 11.35 -6.04 9.91
N GLN A 65 12.32 -5.37 10.55
CA GLN A 65 12.39 -3.90 10.55
C GLN A 65 12.50 -3.32 9.14
N ARG A 66 13.32 -3.93 8.28
CA ARG A 66 13.48 -3.48 6.87
C ARG A 66 12.22 -3.70 6.06
N LEU A 67 11.49 -4.79 6.31
CA LEU A 67 10.21 -5.08 5.67
C LEU A 67 9.17 -4.05 6.07
N GLU A 68 9.07 -3.72 7.35
CA GLU A 68 8.16 -2.69 7.85
C GLU A 68 8.43 -1.32 7.20
N GLU A 69 9.71 -0.90 7.08
CA GLU A 69 10.07 0.35 6.40
C GLU A 69 9.59 0.38 4.94
N VAL A 70 9.78 -0.72 4.20
CA VAL A 70 9.39 -0.83 2.79
C VAL A 70 7.87 -0.79 2.66
N ILE A 71 7.15 -1.55 3.49
CA ILE A 71 5.69 -1.59 3.49
C ILE A 71 5.12 -0.21 3.83
N TYR A 72 5.68 0.46 4.85
CA TYR A 72 5.24 1.80 5.26
C TYR A 72 5.38 2.83 4.13
N ARG A 73 6.49 2.78 3.38
CA ARG A 73 6.72 3.67 2.25
C ARG A 73 5.69 3.46 1.14
N GLU A 74 5.37 2.21 0.81
CA GLU A 74 4.34 1.87 -0.18
C GLU A 74 2.93 2.26 0.30
N GLN A 75 2.64 2.12 1.59
CA GLN A 75 1.37 2.55 2.19
C GLN A 75 1.16 4.06 2.12
N SER A 76 2.21 4.88 2.13
CA SER A 76 2.07 6.35 2.03
C SER A 76 1.35 6.78 0.74
N TYR A 77 1.65 6.13 -0.40
CA TYR A 77 0.99 6.39 -1.68
C TYR A 77 -0.47 5.90 -1.69
N LEU A 78 -0.75 4.79 -1.02
CA LEU A 78 -2.11 4.28 -0.84
C LEU A 78 -2.97 5.24 -0.01
N THR A 79 -2.39 5.87 1.01
CA THR A 79 -3.08 6.85 1.87
C THR A 79 -3.58 8.02 1.05
N ILE A 80 -2.75 8.60 0.17
CA ILE A 80 -3.17 9.71 -0.70
C ILE A 80 -4.37 9.30 -1.57
N LEU A 81 -4.30 8.11 -2.18
CA LEU A 81 -5.34 7.59 -3.06
C LEU A 81 -6.67 7.36 -2.33
N SER A 82 -6.60 6.81 -1.12
CA SER A 82 -7.74 6.63 -0.22
C SER A 82 -8.37 7.96 0.16
N THR A 83 -7.55 8.94 0.56
CA THR A 83 -8.02 10.27 0.92
C THR A 83 -8.65 10.99 -0.28
N THR A 84 -8.04 10.93 -1.46
CA THR A 84 -8.62 11.52 -2.67
C THR A 84 -9.96 10.87 -3.03
N ALA A 85 -10.06 9.54 -2.96
CA ALA A 85 -11.32 8.84 -3.20
C ALA A 85 -12.43 9.24 -2.23
N ALA A 86 -12.08 9.51 -0.96
CA ALA A 86 -13.03 9.93 0.06
C ALA A 86 -13.41 11.42 -0.02
N VAL A 87 -12.46 12.30 -0.33
CA VAL A 87 -12.67 13.76 -0.32
C VAL A 87 -13.27 14.28 -1.63
N SER A 88 -12.95 13.66 -2.77
CA SER A 88 -13.39 14.15 -4.08
C SER A 88 -14.92 14.24 -4.26
N PRO A 89 -15.73 13.27 -3.79
CA PRO A 89 -17.19 13.39 -3.81
C PRO A 89 -17.71 14.55 -2.93
N LEU A 90 -17.04 14.81 -1.80
CA LEU A 90 -17.40 15.91 -0.90
C LEU A 90 -17.17 17.27 -1.55
N LEU A 91 -16.10 17.41 -2.35
CA LEU A 91 -15.87 18.61 -3.16
C LEU A 91 -16.94 18.79 -4.24
N GLY A 92 -17.41 17.69 -4.86
CA GLY A 92 -18.52 17.73 -5.82
C GLY A 92 -19.84 18.19 -5.18
N LEU A 93 -20.15 17.66 -3.98
CA LEU A 93 -21.29 18.08 -3.16
C LEU A 93 -21.18 19.54 -2.71
N PHE A 94 -19.98 19.99 -2.33
CA PHE A 94 -19.76 21.41 -2.03
C PHE A 94 -20.10 22.30 -3.24
N GLY A 95 -19.68 21.89 -4.44
CA GLY A 95 -20.02 22.58 -5.68
C GLY A 95 -21.53 22.65 -5.96
N THR A 96 -22.30 21.63 -5.55
CA THR A 96 -23.76 21.67 -5.72
C THR A 96 -24.42 22.69 -4.82
N VAL A 97 -23.98 22.76 -3.57
CA VAL A 97 -24.45 23.76 -2.60
C VAL A 97 -24.11 25.15 -3.12
N TRP A 98 -22.90 25.36 -3.64
CA TRP A 98 -22.50 26.63 -4.23
C TRP A 98 -23.37 27.03 -5.44
N GLY A 99 -23.60 26.12 -6.39
CA GLY A 99 -24.43 26.37 -7.57
C GLY A 99 -25.90 26.67 -7.21
N LEU A 100 -26.44 25.99 -6.19
CA LEU A 100 -27.77 26.27 -5.66
C LEU A 100 -27.86 27.65 -5.01
N ILE A 101 -26.86 28.05 -4.20
CA ILE A 101 -26.79 29.40 -3.62
C ILE A 101 -26.80 30.45 -4.73
N HIS A 102 -25.98 30.25 -5.78
CA HIS A 102 -25.92 31.15 -6.93
C HIS A 102 -27.26 31.26 -7.67
N ALA A 103 -27.99 30.15 -7.83
CA ALA A 103 -29.33 30.16 -8.41
C ALA A 103 -30.30 31.00 -7.56
N PHE A 104 -30.31 30.82 -6.23
CA PHE A 104 -31.19 31.58 -5.33
C PHE A 104 -30.86 33.07 -5.28
N VAL A 105 -29.58 33.46 -5.33
CA VAL A 105 -29.18 34.87 -5.43
C VAL A 105 -29.76 35.51 -6.69
N ARG A 106 -29.67 34.84 -7.85
CA ARG A 106 -30.23 35.35 -9.11
C ARG A 106 -31.76 35.47 -9.09
N ILE A 107 -32.45 34.54 -8.43
CA ILE A 107 -33.91 34.65 -8.22
C ILE A 107 -34.22 35.90 -7.39
N SER A 108 -33.45 36.14 -6.33
CA SER A 108 -33.66 37.30 -5.45
C SER A 108 -33.42 38.63 -6.16
N GLU A 109 -32.41 38.71 -7.03
CA GLU A 109 -32.10 39.92 -7.81
C GLU A 109 -33.16 40.20 -8.88
N ARG A 110 -33.65 39.16 -9.57
CA ARG A 110 -34.66 39.30 -10.64
C ARG A 110 -36.09 39.34 -10.12
N GLN A 111 -36.30 39.06 -8.83
CA GLN A 111 -37.61 38.93 -8.19
C GLN A 111 -38.56 37.95 -8.93
N SER A 112 -38.00 37.02 -9.71
CA SER A 112 -38.75 36.08 -10.55
C SER A 112 -38.04 34.74 -10.62
N ALA A 113 -38.79 33.67 -10.37
CA ALA A 113 -38.32 32.29 -10.34
C ALA A 113 -38.60 31.55 -11.66
N ASP A 114 -38.16 32.13 -12.79
CA ASP A 114 -38.29 31.48 -14.08
C ASP A 114 -37.19 30.42 -14.29
N ILE A 115 -37.49 29.36 -15.04
CA ILE A 115 -36.61 28.23 -15.33
C ILE A 115 -35.30 28.72 -15.95
N ALA A 116 -35.38 29.70 -16.84
CA ALA A 116 -34.20 30.31 -17.48
C ALA A 116 -33.24 30.97 -16.47
N THR A 117 -33.73 31.42 -15.31
CA THR A 117 -32.92 32.05 -14.26
C THR A 117 -32.19 31.02 -13.39
N VAL A 118 -32.81 29.86 -13.14
CA VAL A 118 -32.27 28.82 -12.24
C VAL A 118 -31.48 27.74 -12.97
N ALA A 119 -31.81 27.46 -14.24
CA ALA A 119 -31.20 26.39 -15.02
C ALA A 119 -29.66 26.44 -15.05
N PRO A 120 -28.99 27.62 -15.18
CA PRO A 120 -27.54 27.67 -15.16
C PRO A 120 -26.92 27.21 -13.83
N GLY A 121 -27.47 27.63 -12.68
CA GLY A 121 -26.91 27.26 -11.36
C GLY A 121 -27.11 25.78 -11.03
N ILE A 122 -28.22 25.19 -11.48
CA ILE A 122 -28.47 23.75 -11.37
C ILE A 122 -27.52 22.96 -12.29
N ALA A 123 -27.29 23.42 -13.51
CA ALA A 123 -26.35 22.78 -14.43
C ALA A 123 -24.91 22.79 -13.87
N GLU A 124 -24.47 23.93 -13.31
CA GLU A 124 -23.17 24.04 -12.64
C GLU A 124 -23.06 23.04 -11.47
N ALA A 125 -24.09 22.95 -10.63
CA ALA A 125 -24.16 22.00 -9.52
C ALA A 125 -24.04 20.52 -9.98
N LEU A 126 -24.67 20.16 -11.09
CA LEU A 126 -24.61 18.79 -11.62
C LEU A 126 -23.21 18.47 -12.19
N ILE A 127 -22.59 19.43 -12.89
CA ILE A 127 -21.26 19.26 -13.45
C ILE A 127 -20.21 19.10 -12.34
N THR A 128 -20.29 19.85 -11.25
CA THR A 128 -19.34 19.70 -10.13
C THR A 128 -19.45 18.33 -9.46
N THR A 129 -20.66 17.80 -9.33
CA THR A 129 -20.86 16.43 -8.82
C THR A 129 -20.26 15.39 -9.75
N LEU A 130 -20.52 15.51 -11.04
CA LEU A 130 -19.97 14.62 -12.06
C LEU A 130 -18.44 14.64 -12.03
N ALA A 131 -17.84 15.83 -11.90
CA ALA A 131 -16.39 15.97 -11.80
C ALA A 131 -15.81 15.31 -10.54
N GLY A 132 -16.45 15.48 -9.38
CA GLY A 132 -16.05 14.81 -8.14
C GLY A 132 -16.12 13.28 -8.24
N LEU A 133 -17.17 12.74 -8.86
CA LEU A 133 -17.30 11.30 -9.09
C LEU A 133 -16.29 10.78 -10.13
N ALA A 134 -16.02 11.55 -11.18
CA ALA A 134 -15.07 11.20 -12.22
C ALA A 134 -13.64 11.04 -11.68
N VAL A 135 -13.29 11.75 -10.60
CA VAL A 135 -12.01 11.59 -9.90
C VAL A 135 -12.08 10.51 -8.82
N ALA A 136 -13.16 10.45 -8.04
CA ALA A 136 -13.30 9.50 -6.94
C ALA A 136 -13.28 8.02 -7.38
N VAL A 137 -13.96 7.70 -8.49
CA VAL A 137 -14.11 6.30 -8.95
C VAL A 137 -12.76 5.70 -9.37
N PRO A 138 -11.96 6.33 -10.25
CA PRO A 138 -10.62 5.82 -10.59
C PRO A 138 -9.69 5.73 -9.38
N SER A 139 -9.71 6.72 -8.49
CA SER A 139 -8.88 6.70 -7.26
C SER A 139 -9.23 5.50 -6.38
N LEU A 140 -10.52 5.19 -6.21
CA LEU A 140 -10.95 4.05 -5.39
C LEU A 140 -10.56 2.69 -6.01
N ILE A 141 -10.70 2.55 -7.33
CA ILE A 141 -10.31 1.32 -8.05
C ILE A 141 -8.81 1.08 -7.90
N MET A 142 -8.01 2.13 -8.16
CA MET A 142 -6.55 2.07 -8.06
C MET A 142 -6.10 1.78 -6.62
N PHE A 143 -6.76 2.37 -5.61
CA PHE A 143 -6.50 2.10 -4.20
C PHE A 143 -6.74 0.63 -3.86
N ASN A 144 -7.89 0.07 -4.25
CA ASN A 144 -8.21 -1.32 -3.97
C ASN A 144 -7.26 -2.29 -4.68
N TYR A 145 -6.87 -1.99 -5.92
CA TYR A 145 -5.90 -2.78 -6.66
C TYR A 145 -4.53 -2.78 -5.98
N CYS A 146 -3.96 -1.60 -5.69
CA CYS A 146 -2.64 -1.51 -5.08
C CYS A 146 -2.63 -2.06 -3.64
N LYS A 147 -3.70 -1.84 -2.87
CA LYS A 147 -3.87 -2.44 -1.53
C LYS A 147 -3.89 -3.96 -1.58
N SER A 148 -4.57 -4.56 -2.56
CA SER A 148 -4.56 -6.02 -2.75
C SER A 148 -3.15 -6.54 -3.04
N GLN A 149 -2.36 -5.81 -3.84
CA GLN A 149 -0.98 -6.18 -4.15
C GLN A 149 -0.07 -6.12 -2.92
N VAL A 150 -0.19 -5.08 -2.09
CA VAL A 150 0.56 -4.97 -0.83
C VAL A 150 0.15 -6.07 0.16
N GLY A 151 -1.15 -6.37 0.28
CA GLY A 151 -1.63 -7.45 1.15
C GLY A 151 -1.15 -8.85 0.76
N LYS A 152 -0.93 -9.10 -0.54
CA LYS A 152 -0.32 -10.37 -1.00
C LYS A 152 1.13 -10.51 -0.56
N ILE A 153 1.87 -9.40 -0.52
CA ILE A 153 3.26 -9.38 -0.04
C ILE A 153 3.27 -9.76 1.44
N ASP A 154 2.45 -9.10 2.24
CA ASP A 154 2.32 -9.35 3.69
C ASP A 154 1.93 -10.80 4.01
N GLN A 155 0.89 -11.33 3.36
CA GLN A 155 0.45 -12.73 3.54
C GLN A 155 1.54 -13.75 3.19
N MET A 156 2.34 -13.50 2.15
CA MET A 156 3.45 -14.39 1.79
C MET A 156 4.52 -14.43 2.87
N PHE A 157 4.83 -13.30 3.52
CA PHE A 157 5.79 -13.25 4.63
C PHE A 157 5.25 -13.95 5.88
N THR A 158 3.98 -13.73 6.25
CA THR A 158 3.36 -14.43 7.39
C THR A 158 3.32 -15.95 7.20
N THR A 159 3.15 -16.44 5.97
CA THR A 159 3.11 -17.88 5.68
C THR A 159 4.49 -18.54 5.81
N LEU A 160 5.58 -17.78 5.64
CA LEU A 160 6.96 -18.27 5.75
C LEU A 160 7.51 -18.24 7.18
N SER A 161 6.91 -17.46 8.09
CA SER A 161 7.25 -17.41 9.53
C SER A 161 6.68 -18.59 10.34
#